data_AF-A0AAD9N1F3-F1
#
_entry.id   AF-A0AAD9N1F3-F1
#
_cell.length_a   1.000
_cell.length_b   1.000
_cell.length_c   1.000
_cell.angle_alpha   90.00
_cell.angle_beta   90.00
_cell.angle_gamma   90.00
#
_symmetry.space_group_name_H-M   'P 1'
#
loop_
_entity.id
_entity.type
_entity.pdbx_description
1 polymer ?
#
loop_
_entity_poly.entity_id
_entity_poly.type
_entity_poly.pdbx_seq_one_letter_code
_entity_poly.pdbx_strand_id
1 'polypeptide(L)'
;MYAPDKYSRKYPNERRKLPNTGITTRCYVYERSDIFGFFRIMTELCIQYSALCVIVMCLMVTMASCKTAQIQGSVATCHREGELVSVPGISSDPCITCICQMREVRCSRQTCPSNEGCHMILFDKPRDQCCEQCKGCIYKENSYRSDETWADPDDPCLIYMCQAGVVTRLIKRCHVTCRDPIIQTGYCCPICKGCYVNKVNYKEGQQFPSPIDPCSTCICQNGSTSCSRELCPVLNCIQDQQYYPIGSCCPRCKGSRHIYPPPGGKCLYQRRVHDNGSTLSPDICTQ
;
A
#
# COMPACT_ATOMS: atom_id res chain seq x y z
N MET A 1 4.78 4.66 47.64
CA MET A 1 4.07 4.09 46.47
C MET A 1 4.37 4.98 45.27
N TYR A 2 4.81 4.36 44.18
CA TYR A 2 5.25 4.94 42.89
C TYR A 2 6.57 5.73 42.89
N ALA A 3 7.63 5.05 42.43
CA ALA A 3 8.86 5.64 41.90
C ALA A 3 9.04 5.18 40.43
N PRO A 4 9.71 5.98 39.57
CA PRO A 4 9.50 5.96 38.13
C PRO A 4 10.54 5.12 37.37
N ASP A 5 10.09 4.46 36.29
CA ASP A 5 10.95 3.70 35.38
C ASP A 5 11.85 4.61 34.55
N LYS A 6 13.16 4.56 34.85
CA LYS A 6 14.25 5.05 34.01
C LYS A 6 14.64 3.98 33.00
N TYR A 7 14.01 3.97 31.82
CA TYR A 7 14.57 3.30 30.64
C TYR A 7 14.85 4.31 29.53
N SER A 8 16.08 4.83 29.53
CA SER A 8 16.68 5.47 28.37
C SER A 8 18.20 5.44 28.47
N ARG A 9 18.85 4.54 27.73
CA ARG A 9 19.97 4.88 26.82
C ARG A 9 20.51 3.67 26.04
N LYS A 10 20.42 3.85 24.71
CA LYS A 10 21.40 3.56 23.65
C LYS A 10 22.17 2.23 23.67
N TYR A 11 21.79 1.32 22.78
CA TYR A 11 22.68 0.40 22.07
C TYR A 11 22.40 0.47 20.55
N PRO A 12 23.40 0.17 19.70
CA PRO A 12 23.50 0.69 18.33
C PRO A 12 22.49 0.09 17.36
N ASN A 13 22.17 0.88 16.35
CA ASN A 13 21.23 0.60 15.26
C ASN A 13 21.51 -0.72 14.54
N GLU A 14 20.79 -1.78 14.92
CA GLU A 14 20.52 -2.88 14.00
C GLU A 14 19.07 -3.32 14.22
N ARG A 15 18.15 -2.55 13.63
CA ARG A 15 16.73 -2.90 13.58
C ARG A 15 16.62 -4.22 12.78
N ARG A 16 16.49 -5.35 13.48
CA ARG A 16 16.02 -6.61 12.87
C ARG A 16 14.62 -6.33 12.32
N LYS A 17 14.53 -5.97 11.04
CA LYS A 17 13.27 -5.81 10.33
C LYS A 17 12.63 -7.20 10.23
N LEU A 18 11.39 -7.34 10.66
CA LEU A 18 10.62 -8.56 10.38
C LEU A 18 10.56 -8.76 8.85
N PRO A 19 10.70 -10.00 8.35
CA PRO A 19 10.60 -10.28 6.93
C PRO A 19 9.24 -9.81 6.38
N ASN A 20 9.24 -9.30 5.14
CA ASN A 20 8.08 -8.67 4.49
C ASN A 20 7.04 -9.68 3.97
N THR A 21 7.13 -10.92 4.43
CA THR A 21 6.18 -12.00 4.17
C THR A 21 5.14 -11.93 5.28
N GLY A 22 3.85 -12.14 5.02
CA GLY A 22 2.77 -12.08 6.02
C GLY A 22 2.83 -13.18 7.11
N ILE A 23 4.05 -13.54 7.54
CA ILE A 23 4.37 -14.58 8.51
C ILE A 23 4.26 -13.98 9.91
N THR A 24 3.39 -14.57 10.70
CA THR A 24 3.29 -14.29 12.14
C THR A 24 4.55 -14.80 12.85
N THR A 25 5.28 -13.91 13.51
CA THR A 25 6.53 -14.22 14.20
C THR A 25 6.34 -14.11 15.72
N ARG A 26 6.95 -15.03 16.48
CA ARG A 26 6.97 -14.97 17.94
C ARG A 26 7.96 -13.92 18.43
N CYS A 27 7.58 -13.14 19.43
CA CYS A 27 8.50 -12.22 20.10
C CYS A 27 9.33 -12.95 21.15
N TYR A 28 10.62 -12.60 21.24
CA TYR A 28 11.53 -13.11 22.26
C TYR A 28 12.03 -11.96 23.13
N VAL A 29 12.05 -12.18 24.43
CA VAL A 29 12.67 -11.30 25.43
C VAL A 29 14.06 -11.84 25.72
N TYR A 30 15.06 -10.96 25.73
CA TYR A 30 16.44 -11.32 26.01
C TYR A 30 16.85 -10.70 27.34
N GLU A 31 17.39 -11.51 28.24
CA GLU A 31 18.00 -11.02 29.46
C GLU A 31 19.43 -10.56 29.16
N ARG A 32 19.75 -9.33 29.57
CA ARG A 32 21.11 -8.82 29.50
C ARG A 32 21.89 -9.44 30.65
N SER A 33 22.87 -10.27 30.36
CA SER A 33 23.83 -10.72 31.36
C SER A 33 24.67 -9.50 31.80
N ASP A 34 24.45 -9.03 33.03
CA ASP A 34 25.11 -7.86 33.63
C ASP A 34 26.58 -8.13 33.98
N ILE A 35 27.41 -8.41 32.98
CA ILE A 35 28.87 -8.43 33.13
C ILE A 35 29.38 -7.03 33.50
N PHE A 36 28.77 -5.97 32.96
CA PHE A 36 29.17 -4.57 33.22
C PHE A 36 28.75 -4.03 34.59
N GLY A 37 27.69 -4.56 35.22
CA GLY A 37 27.28 -4.19 36.58
C GLY A 37 28.25 -4.72 37.64
N PHE A 38 28.72 -5.96 37.45
CA PHE A 38 29.72 -6.59 38.30
C PHE A 38 31.06 -5.83 38.30
N PHE A 39 31.54 -5.38 37.12
CA PHE A 39 32.76 -4.58 37.03
C PHE A 39 32.67 -3.22 37.75
N ARG A 40 31.46 -2.65 37.86
CA ARG A 40 31.23 -1.34 38.49
C ARG A 40 31.20 -1.44 40.02
N ILE A 41 30.66 -2.52 40.57
CA ILE A 41 30.67 -2.80 42.01
C ILE A 41 32.08 -3.19 42.49
N MET A 42 32.81 -3.96 41.68
CA MET A 42 34.17 -4.37 42.01
C MET A 42 35.19 -3.22 41.92
N THR A 43 34.97 -2.23 41.05
CA THR A 43 35.83 -1.03 40.98
C THR A 43 35.63 -0.09 42.17
N GLU A 44 34.42 0.02 42.74
CA GLU A 44 34.20 0.83 43.95
C GLU A 44 34.73 0.17 45.25
N LEU A 45 34.74 -1.16 45.34
CA LEU A 45 35.31 -1.89 46.49
C LEU A 45 36.86 -1.95 46.47
N CYS A 46 37.49 -1.79 45.31
CA CYS A 46 38.96 -1.82 45.16
C CYS A 46 39.66 -0.51 45.56
N ILE A 47 38.94 0.57 45.87
CA ILE A 47 39.53 1.86 46.27
C ILE A 47 39.99 1.84 47.75
N GLN A 48 39.63 0.81 48.52
CA GLN A 48 39.81 0.80 49.97
C GLN A 48 40.82 -0.22 50.53
N TYR A 49 41.30 -1.21 49.74
CA TYR A 49 42.20 -2.26 50.26
C TYR A 49 43.36 -2.60 49.31
N SER A 50 44.54 -2.72 49.94
CA SER A 50 45.92 -2.84 49.42
C SER A 50 46.19 -3.76 48.20
N ALA A 51 47.42 -3.67 47.66
CA ALA A 51 47.95 -4.39 46.48
C ALA A 51 47.64 -5.90 46.39
N LEU A 52 47.32 -6.57 47.50
CA LEU A 52 46.84 -7.96 47.52
C LEU A 52 45.48 -8.14 46.82
N CYS A 53 44.59 -7.14 46.85
CA CYS A 53 43.31 -7.17 46.13
C CYS A 53 43.50 -7.19 44.61
N VAL A 54 44.53 -6.52 44.09
CA VAL A 54 44.83 -6.48 42.65
C VAL A 54 45.30 -7.85 42.16
N ILE A 55 46.07 -8.58 42.97
CA ILE A 55 46.54 -9.93 42.63
C ILE A 55 45.38 -10.93 42.64
N VAL A 56 44.49 -10.87 43.63
CA VAL A 56 43.27 -11.69 43.67
C VAL A 56 42.34 -11.37 42.50
N MET A 57 42.20 -10.09 42.13
CA MET A 57 41.43 -9.66 40.95
C MET A 57 42.04 -10.19 39.65
N CYS A 58 43.37 -10.12 39.49
CA CYS A 58 44.06 -10.72 38.33
C CYS A 58 43.85 -12.24 38.27
N LEU A 59 43.94 -12.95 39.40
CA LEU A 59 43.70 -14.38 39.47
C LEU A 59 42.23 -14.75 39.16
N MET A 60 41.26 -13.96 39.64
CA MET A 60 39.83 -14.15 39.35
C MET A 60 39.48 -13.82 37.90
N VAL A 61 40.15 -12.84 37.28
CA VAL A 61 40.04 -12.52 35.84
C VAL A 61 40.63 -13.65 34.98
N THR A 62 41.71 -14.31 35.41
CA THR A 62 42.25 -15.49 34.71
C THR A 62 41.38 -16.74 34.83
N MET A 63 40.52 -16.82 35.86
CA MET A 63 39.54 -17.91 36.04
C MET A 63 38.18 -17.63 35.40
N ALA A 64 37.92 -16.38 35.00
CA ALA A 64 36.73 -16.02 34.24
C ALA A 64 36.89 -16.52 32.81
N SER A 65 36.54 -17.78 32.56
CA SER A 65 36.31 -18.25 31.19
C SER A 65 35.39 -17.24 30.50
N CYS A 66 35.86 -16.71 29.37
CA CYS A 66 35.01 -16.05 28.41
C CYS A 66 34.01 -17.10 27.91
N LYS A 67 32.93 -17.32 28.67
CA LYS A 67 31.73 -17.91 28.11
C LYS A 67 31.30 -16.90 27.06
N THR A 68 31.38 -17.30 25.79
CA THR A 68 30.74 -16.59 24.69
C THR A 68 29.39 -16.10 25.21
N ALA A 69 29.17 -14.79 25.19
CA ALA A 69 27.92 -14.22 25.69
C ALA A 69 26.78 -14.73 24.80
N GLN A 70 26.23 -15.90 25.16
CA GLN A 70 25.08 -16.46 24.49
C GLN A 70 23.90 -15.61 24.89
N ILE A 71 23.32 -14.97 23.88
CA ILE A 71 22.06 -14.25 24.01
C ILE A 71 20.99 -15.31 24.31
N GLN A 72 20.70 -15.54 25.59
CA GLN A 72 19.64 -16.44 26.02
C GLN A 72 18.32 -15.65 26.00
N GLY A 73 17.38 -16.11 25.18
CA GLY A 73 16.07 -15.47 25.02
C GLY A 73 14.93 -16.42 25.39
N SER A 74 13.89 -15.88 26.00
CA SER A 74 12.63 -16.56 26.29
C SER A 74 11.51 -15.99 25.42
N VAL A 75 10.45 -16.75 25.18
CA VAL A 75 9.29 -16.25 24.41
C VAL A 75 8.55 -15.22 25.26
N ALA A 76 8.22 -14.07 24.66
CA ALA A 76 7.43 -13.04 25.32
C ALA A 76 6.02 -13.56 25.61
N THR A 77 5.59 -13.47 26.87
CA THR A 77 4.29 -13.97 27.32
C THR A 77 3.28 -12.84 27.53
N CYS A 78 2.00 -13.18 27.52
CA CYS A 78 0.88 -12.26 27.70
C CYS A 78 -0.28 -12.94 28.45
N HIS A 79 -1.22 -12.15 28.97
CA HIS A 79 -2.25 -12.65 29.90
C HIS A 79 -3.64 -12.73 29.28
N ARG A 80 -4.05 -11.76 28.46
CA ARG A 80 -5.39 -11.75 27.86
C ARG A 80 -5.29 -12.10 26.38
N GLU A 81 -5.81 -13.28 26.02
CA GLU A 81 -5.90 -13.71 24.63
C GLU A 81 -6.62 -12.66 23.77
N GLY A 82 -6.07 -12.40 22.58
CA GLY A 82 -6.58 -11.41 21.64
C GLY A 82 -6.24 -9.95 21.97
N GLU A 83 -5.60 -9.65 23.10
CA GLU A 83 -5.21 -8.27 23.42
C GLU A 83 -4.09 -7.76 22.50
N LEU A 84 -4.17 -6.49 22.11
CA LEU A 84 -3.08 -5.81 21.40
C LEU A 84 -1.93 -5.54 22.37
N VAL A 85 -0.74 -6.05 22.04
CA VAL A 85 0.46 -5.94 22.88
C VAL A 85 1.41 -4.91 22.27
N SER A 86 1.71 -3.84 22.98
CA SER A 86 2.71 -2.86 22.54
C SER A 86 4.12 -3.32 22.89
N VAL A 87 4.90 -3.70 21.87
CA VAL A 87 6.30 -4.13 22.02
C VAL A 87 7.23 -2.96 21.69
N PRO A 88 8.04 -2.46 22.65
CA PRO A 88 8.94 -1.32 22.42
C PRO A 88 9.88 -1.52 21.23
N GLY A 89 9.91 -0.55 20.32
CA GLY A 89 10.76 -0.57 19.11
C GLY A 89 10.23 -1.42 17.94
N ILE A 90 9.16 -2.21 18.14
CA ILE A 90 8.47 -2.97 17.09
C ILE A 90 7.14 -2.31 16.76
N SER A 91 6.30 -2.07 17.76
CA SER A 91 4.96 -1.47 17.61
C SER A 91 5.00 0.03 17.23
N SER A 92 6.19 0.61 17.05
CA SER A 92 6.37 1.93 16.46
C SER A 92 6.20 1.94 14.93
N ASP A 93 6.28 0.77 14.28
CA ASP A 93 5.98 0.62 12.86
C ASP A 93 4.47 0.34 12.71
N PRO A 94 3.70 1.23 12.06
CA PRO A 94 2.25 1.08 11.91
C PRO A 94 1.86 -0.13 11.07
N CYS A 95 2.80 -0.75 10.36
CA CYS A 95 2.57 -2.01 9.63
C CYS A 95 2.72 -3.26 10.48
N ILE A 96 3.13 -3.15 11.76
CA ILE A 96 3.30 -4.31 12.63
C ILE A 96 2.23 -4.29 13.72
N THR A 97 1.42 -5.33 13.73
CA THR A 97 0.41 -5.56 14.77
C THR A 97 0.81 -6.77 15.60
N CYS A 98 0.83 -6.61 16.92
CA CYS A 98 1.16 -7.67 17.86
C CYS A 98 -0.05 -8.00 18.72
N ILE A 99 -0.42 -9.28 18.77
CA ILE A 99 -1.56 -9.80 19.51
C ILE A 99 -1.14 -10.94 20.44
N CYS A 100 -1.81 -11.05 21.57
CA CYS A 100 -1.66 -12.21 22.44
C CYS A 100 -2.35 -13.43 21.82
N GLN A 101 -1.58 -14.48 21.54
CA GLN A 101 -2.06 -15.74 20.99
C GLN A 101 -1.42 -16.92 21.72
N MET A 102 -2.24 -17.73 22.37
CA MET A 102 -1.80 -18.90 23.15
C MET A 102 -0.77 -18.53 24.24
N ARG A 103 -1.02 -17.44 24.96
CA ARG A 103 -0.16 -16.84 26.00
C ARG A 103 1.21 -16.38 25.50
N GLU A 104 1.42 -16.33 24.19
CA GLU A 104 2.62 -15.82 23.54
C GLU A 104 2.30 -14.53 22.76
N VAL A 105 3.22 -13.57 22.80
CA VAL A 105 3.11 -12.36 21.98
C VAL A 105 3.50 -12.69 20.54
N ARG A 106 2.55 -12.52 19.62
CA ARG A 106 2.72 -12.81 18.20
C ARG A 106 2.51 -11.56 17.36
N CYS A 107 3.51 -11.21 16.56
CA CYS A 107 3.46 -10.05 15.69
C CYS A 107 3.36 -10.47 14.23
N SER A 108 2.53 -9.78 13.47
CA SER A 108 2.44 -9.92 12.02
C SER A 108 2.68 -8.57 11.35
N ARG A 109 3.31 -8.61 10.18
CA ARG A 109 3.51 -7.44 9.33
C ARG A 109 2.46 -7.43 8.24
N GLN A 110 1.71 -6.34 8.10
CA GLN A 110 0.81 -6.12 6.99
C GLN A 110 1.61 -5.94 5.70
N THR A 111 1.22 -6.66 4.66
CA THR A 111 1.72 -6.44 3.29
C THR A 111 0.90 -5.32 2.65
N CYS A 112 1.58 -4.35 2.07
CA CYS A 112 0.91 -3.29 1.32
C CYS A 112 0.62 -3.72 -0.12
N PRO A 113 -0.51 -3.27 -0.69
CA PRO A 113 -0.76 -3.45 -2.11
C PRO A 113 0.35 -2.79 -2.93
N SER A 114 0.62 -3.34 -4.12
CA SER A 114 1.54 -2.72 -5.06
C SER A 114 0.99 -1.35 -5.46
N ASN A 115 1.85 -0.32 -5.41
CA ASN A 115 1.52 1.02 -5.93
C ASN A 115 1.73 1.10 -7.45
N GLU A 116 1.81 -0.03 -8.15
CA GLU A 116 1.89 -0.07 -9.62
C GLU A 116 0.68 0.61 -10.24
N GLY A 117 0.92 1.55 -11.16
CA GLY A 117 -0.12 2.40 -11.75
C GLY A 117 -0.45 3.66 -10.94
N CYS A 118 -0.03 3.75 -9.68
CA CYS A 118 -0.16 4.96 -8.90
C CYS A 118 1.01 5.92 -9.15
N HIS A 119 0.75 7.02 -9.87
CA HIS A 119 1.77 8.05 -10.07
C HIS A 119 1.89 9.02 -8.89
N MET A 120 0.80 9.35 -8.20
CA MET A 120 0.77 10.42 -7.17
C MET A 120 0.48 9.83 -5.79
N ILE A 121 1.51 9.74 -4.96
CA ILE A 121 1.41 9.25 -3.58
C ILE A 121 1.38 10.45 -2.64
N LEU A 122 0.50 10.44 -1.63
CA LEU A 122 0.44 11.51 -0.64
C LEU A 122 1.60 11.39 0.35
N PHE A 123 2.33 12.50 0.57
CA PHE A 123 3.45 12.53 1.51
C PHE A 123 2.98 12.49 2.97
N ASP A 124 1.86 13.16 3.29
CA ASP A 124 1.31 13.28 4.65
C ASP A 124 0.46 12.06 5.04
N LYS A 125 1.04 10.86 4.94
CA LYS A 125 0.41 9.67 5.49
C LYS A 125 0.40 9.78 7.03
N PRO A 126 -0.75 9.64 7.71
CA PRO A 126 -0.83 9.57 9.16
C PRO A 126 0.14 8.52 9.74
N ARG A 127 0.74 8.81 10.91
CA ARG A 127 1.77 7.94 11.51
C ARG A 127 1.24 6.55 11.89
N ASP A 128 -0.06 6.44 12.11
CA ASP A 128 -0.82 5.26 12.49
C ASP A 128 -1.25 4.39 11.28
N GLN A 129 -1.15 4.91 10.06
CA GLN A 129 -1.53 4.15 8.87
C GLN A 129 -0.34 3.31 8.39
N CYS A 130 -0.55 2.03 8.03
CA CYS A 130 0.53 1.18 7.49
C CYS A 130 0.90 1.55 6.05
N CYS A 131 -0.06 1.50 5.14
CA CYS A 131 0.22 1.59 3.70
C CYS A 131 0.04 2.99 3.15
N GLU A 132 0.89 3.34 2.20
CA GLU A 132 0.71 4.52 1.38
C GLU A 132 -0.52 4.37 0.50
N GLN A 133 -1.18 5.49 0.23
CA GLN A 133 -2.37 5.52 -0.60
C GLN A 133 -2.14 6.42 -1.80
N CYS A 134 -2.64 5.96 -2.95
CA CYS A 134 -2.68 6.79 -4.14
C CYS A 134 -3.64 7.96 -3.92
N LYS A 135 -3.27 9.14 -4.41
CA LYS A 135 -4.12 10.33 -4.29
C LYS A 135 -5.46 10.08 -5.00
N GLY A 136 -6.55 10.14 -4.23
CA GLY A 136 -7.91 10.12 -4.73
C GLY A 136 -8.37 11.46 -5.31
N CYS A 137 -9.61 11.51 -5.76
CA CYS A 137 -10.23 12.67 -6.38
C CYS A 137 -11.39 13.21 -5.55
N ILE A 138 -11.68 14.49 -5.70
CA ILE A 138 -12.91 15.10 -5.19
C ILE A 138 -13.68 15.62 -6.40
N TYR A 139 -14.93 15.18 -6.57
CA TYR A 139 -15.81 15.59 -7.65
C TYR A 139 -17.22 15.82 -7.13
N LYS A 140 -17.80 17.00 -7.38
CA LYS A 140 -19.11 17.41 -6.85
C LYS A 140 -19.26 17.05 -5.35
N GLU A 141 -18.28 17.46 -4.53
CA GLU A 141 -18.21 17.23 -3.08
C GLU A 141 -18.04 15.76 -2.62
N ASN A 142 -18.05 14.80 -3.55
CA ASN A 142 -17.83 13.39 -3.25
C ASN A 142 -16.35 13.03 -3.40
N SER A 143 -15.87 12.15 -2.52
CA SER A 143 -14.51 11.61 -2.55
C SER A 143 -14.47 10.26 -3.27
N TYR A 144 -13.56 10.12 -4.23
CA TYR A 144 -13.35 8.91 -5.02
C TYR A 144 -11.92 8.41 -4.84
N ARG A 145 -11.73 7.09 -4.77
CA ARG A 145 -10.40 6.46 -4.71
C ARG A 145 -9.73 6.55 -6.08
N SER A 146 -8.40 6.50 -6.11
CA SER A 146 -7.72 6.29 -7.40
C SER A 146 -8.19 4.96 -8.00
N ASP A 147 -8.33 4.95 -9.32
CA ASP A 147 -8.79 3.86 -10.17
C ASP A 147 -10.30 3.60 -10.07
N GLU A 148 -11.03 4.42 -9.32
CA GLU A 148 -12.49 4.36 -9.23
C GLU A 148 -13.13 4.94 -10.49
N THR A 149 -14.18 4.25 -10.97
CA THR A 149 -14.94 4.62 -12.17
C THR A 149 -16.43 4.66 -11.81
N TRP A 150 -17.13 5.72 -12.25
CA TRP A 150 -18.56 5.87 -12.01
C TRP A 150 -19.28 6.43 -13.23
N ALA A 151 -20.55 6.05 -13.40
CA ALA A 151 -21.40 6.57 -14.46
C ALA A 151 -22.05 7.89 -14.03
N ASP A 152 -22.41 8.73 -15.00
CA ASP A 152 -23.29 9.85 -14.77
C ASP A 152 -24.73 9.33 -14.52
N PRO A 153 -25.46 9.90 -13.55
CA PRO A 153 -26.82 9.46 -13.25
C PRO A 153 -27.82 9.77 -14.37
N ASP A 154 -27.58 10.81 -15.16
CA ASP A 154 -28.52 11.31 -16.17
C ASP A 154 -28.15 10.84 -17.59
N ASP A 155 -26.87 10.54 -17.84
CA ASP A 155 -26.37 10.07 -19.13
C ASP A 155 -25.61 8.73 -18.99
N PRO A 156 -26.21 7.60 -19.41
CA PRO A 156 -25.57 6.29 -19.29
C PRO A 156 -24.31 6.15 -20.16
N CYS A 157 -24.12 7.04 -21.14
CA CYS A 157 -22.91 7.09 -21.95
C CYS A 157 -21.79 7.92 -21.34
N LEU A 158 -22.07 8.69 -20.28
CA LEU A 158 -21.06 9.49 -19.65
C LEU A 158 -20.47 8.76 -18.44
N ILE A 159 -19.15 8.62 -18.46
CA ILE A 159 -18.39 7.91 -17.43
C ILE A 159 -17.30 8.84 -16.92
N TYR A 160 -17.06 8.78 -15.62
CA TYR A 160 -15.96 9.47 -14.97
C TYR A 160 -14.99 8.46 -14.37
N MET A 161 -13.70 8.78 -14.43
CA MET A 161 -12.64 7.98 -13.84
C MET A 161 -11.77 8.87 -12.95
N CYS A 162 -11.41 8.39 -11.77
CA CYS A 162 -10.41 9.01 -10.93
C CYS A 162 -9.06 8.30 -11.11
N GLN A 163 -8.02 9.03 -11.51
CA GLN A 163 -6.65 8.49 -11.58
C GLN A 163 -5.67 9.46 -10.91
N ALA A 164 -5.07 9.04 -9.80
CA ALA A 164 -3.98 9.80 -9.15
C ALA A 164 -4.29 11.30 -8.96
N GLY A 165 -5.52 11.61 -8.52
CA GLY A 165 -6.01 12.97 -8.25
C GLY A 165 -6.56 13.74 -9.46
N VAL A 166 -6.72 13.08 -10.61
CA VAL A 166 -7.32 13.66 -11.82
C VAL A 166 -8.64 12.98 -12.11
N VAL A 167 -9.71 13.78 -12.23
CA VAL A 167 -11.01 13.30 -12.69
C VAL A 167 -11.07 13.45 -14.20
N THR A 168 -11.29 12.33 -14.88
CA THR A 168 -11.43 12.29 -16.34
C THR A 168 -12.89 12.06 -16.68
N ARG A 169 -13.47 12.95 -17.48
CA ARG A 169 -14.82 12.81 -18.04
C ARG A 169 -14.71 12.17 -19.43
N LEU A 170 -15.41 11.06 -19.66
CA LEU A 170 -15.28 10.22 -20.85
C LEU A 170 -16.65 9.86 -21.40
N ILE A 171 -16.78 9.85 -22.73
CA ILE A 171 -18.01 9.43 -23.42
C ILE A 171 -17.78 8.00 -23.93
N LYS A 172 -18.58 7.06 -23.44
CA LYS A 172 -18.56 5.66 -23.87
C LYS A 172 -18.97 5.58 -25.33
N ARG A 173 -18.08 5.04 -26.17
CA ARG A 173 -18.37 4.74 -27.58
C ARG A 173 -18.63 3.27 -27.76
N CYS A 174 -19.71 2.99 -28.47
CA CYS A 174 -20.18 1.64 -28.71
C CYS A 174 -19.78 1.20 -30.11
N HIS A 175 -19.33 -0.04 -30.23
CA HIS A 175 -19.06 -0.65 -31.51
C HIS A 175 -20.19 -1.64 -31.81
N VAL A 176 -20.95 -1.39 -32.88
CA VAL A 176 -22.11 -2.22 -33.24
C VAL A 176 -21.69 -3.23 -34.28
N THR A 177 -21.78 -4.52 -33.93
CA THR A 177 -21.32 -5.64 -34.77
C THR A 177 -22.44 -6.31 -35.57
N CYS A 178 -23.70 -5.91 -35.38
CA CYS A 178 -24.88 -6.48 -36.02
C CYS A 178 -25.63 -5.47 -36.88
N ARG A 179 -26.44 -5.98 -37.82
CA ARG A 179 -27.24 -5.17 -38.74
C ARG A 179 -28.43 -4.49 -38.06
N ASP A 180 -29.09 -5.21 -37.15
CA ASP A 180 -30.33 -4.79 -36.48
C ASP A 180 -30.10 -4.69 -34.96
N PRO A 181 -29.43 -3.63 -34.49
CA PRO A 181 -29.18 -3.41 -33.07
C PRO A 181 -30.46 -3.02 -32.33
N ILE A 182 -30.58 -3.48 -31.09
CA ILE A 182 -31.70 -3.13 -30.20
C ILE A 182 -31.20 -2.07 -29.22
N ILE A 183 -31.84 -0.90 -29.27
CA ILE A 183 -31.59 0.20 -28.32
C ILE A 183 -32.44 -0.05 -27.08
N GLN A 184 -31.81 -0.05 -25.91
CA GLN A 184 -32.49 -0.27 -24.63
C GLN A 184 -32.45 1.02 -23.81
N THR A 185 -33.61 1.44 -23.30
CA THR A 185 -33.73 2.63 -22.45
C THR A 185 -32.87 2.47 -21.19
N GLY A 186 -32.07 3.50 -20.86
CA GLY A 186 -31.17 3.50 -19.71
C GLY A 186 -29.80 2.85 -19.97
N TYR A 187 -29.53 2.35 -21.18
CA TYR A 187 -28.25 1.79 -21.57
C TYR A 187 -27.57 2.68 -22.60
N CYS A 188 -26.25 2.84 -22.49
CA CYS A 188 -25.50 3.59 -23.50
C CYS A 188 -25.39 2.83 -24.82
N CYS A 189 -25.03 1.55 -24.75
CA CYS A 189 -24.72 0.75 -25.93
C CYS A 189 -25.91 -0.12 -26.32
N PRO A 190 -26.22 -0.19 -27.63
CA PRO A 190 -27.22 -1.12 -28.11
C PRO A 190 -26.72 -2.57 -27.99
N ILE A 191 -27.67 -3.49 -27.96
CA ILE A 191 -27.40 -4.94 -27.91
C ILE A 191 -27.67 -5.58 -29.26
N CYS A 192 -26.87 -6.58 -29.60
CA CYS A 192 -27.03 -7.42 -30.77
C CYS A 192 -27.58 -8.78 -30.37
N LYS A 193 -28.67 -9.25 -30.97
CA LYS A 193 -29.20 -10.60 -30.67
C LYS A 193 -28.19 -11.68 -31.08
N GLY A 194 -27.99 -12.64 -30.19
CA GLY A 194 -27.05 -13.74 -30.37
C GLY A 194 -25.64 -13.40 -29.87
N CYS A 195 -24.91 -14.45 -29.52
CA CYS A 195 -23.49 -14.39 -29.14
C CYS A 195 -22.58 -15.03 -30.17
N TYR A 196 -23.06 -15.11 -31.42
CA TYR A 196 -22.29 -15.61 -32.55
C TYR A 196 -21.64 -14.44 -33.29
N VAL A 197 -20.40 -14.12 -32.94
CA VAL A 197 -19.64 -13.00 -33.51
C VAL A 197 -18.46 -13.57 -34.29
N ASN A 198 -18.28 -13.13 -35.54
CA ASN A 198 -17.17 -13.57 -36.40
C ASN A 198 -16.96 -15.09 -36.47
N LYS A 199 -18.06 -15.82 -36.60
CA LYS A 199 -18.09 -17.28 -36.67
C LYS A 199 -17.76 -18.02 -35.37
N VAL A 200 -17.63 -17.30 -34.25
CA VAL A 200 -17.36 -17.85 -32.92
C VAL A 200 -18.59 -17.68 -32.05
N ASN A 201 -18.99 -18.74 -31.34
CA ASN A 201 -20.09 -18.69 -30.39
C ASN A 201 -19.56 -18.47 -28.97
N TYR A 202 -19.92 -17.35 -28.36
CA TYR A 202 -19.53 -16.98 -27.01
C TYR A 202 -20.58 -17.43 -25.98
N LYS A 203 -20.11 -17.92 -24.84
CA LYS A 203 -20.95 -18.32 -23.71
C LYS A 203 -21.50 -17.10 -22.96
N GLU A 204 -22.62 -17.29 -22.27
CA GLU A 204 -23.18 -16.30 -21.34
C GLU A 204 -22.12 -15.81 -20.34
N GLY A 205 -22.03 -14.49 -20.16
CA GLY A 205 -21.04 -13.79 -19.33
C GLY A 205 -19.63 -13.69 -19.93
N GLN A 206 -19.35 -14.32 -21.08
CA GLN A 206 -18.01 -14.34 -21.65
C GLN A 206 -17.65 -12.98 -22.26
N GLN A 207 -16.49 -12.46 -21.87
CA GLN A 207 -15.86 -11.28 -22.45
C GLN A 207 -14.84 -11.67 -23.52
N PHE A 208 -14.77 -10.90 -24.60
CA PHE A 208 -13.85 -11.14 -25.71
C PHE A 208 -13.47 -9.84 -26.42
N PRO A 209 -12.27 -9.73 -26.98
CA PRO A 209 -11.86 -8.55 -27.73
C PRO A 209 -12.72 -8.41 -28.99
N SER A 210 -13.03 -7.17 -29.36
CA SER A 210 -13.69 -6.86 -30.62
C SER A 210 -12.77 -7.24 -31.77
N PRO A 211 -13.31 -7.82 -32.85
CA PRO A 211 -12.51 -8.20 -34.01
C PRO A 211 -12.03 -7.01 -34.85
N ILE A 212 -12.61 -5.83 -34.66
CA ILE A 212 -12.34 -4.62 -35.46
C ILE A 212 -11.46 -3.63 -34.69
N ASP A 213 -11.62 -3.56 -33.37
CA ASP A 213 -10.85 -2.66 -32.51
C ASP A 213 -10.29 -3.46 -31.32
N PRO A 214 -8.96 -3.66 -31.24
CA PRO A 214 -8.34 -4.40 -30.13
C PRO A 214 -8.57 -3.73 -28.77
N CYS A 215 -8.97 -2.47 -28.75
CA CYS A 215 -9.33 -1.73 -27.54
C CYS A 215 -10.81 -1.76 -27.21
N SER A 216 -11.61 -2.49 -27.97
CA SER A 216 -13.00 -2.73 -27.63
C SER A 216 -13.16 -4.12 -27.05
N THR A 217 -13.96 -4.22 -25.99
CA THR A 217 -14.34 -5.51 -25.41
C THR A 217 -15.83 -5.70 -25.58
N CYS A 218 -16.19 -6.89 -26.01
CA CYS A 218 -17.56 -7.36 -26.15
C CYS A 218 -17.88 -8.33 -25.02
N ILE A 219 -19.15 -8.35 -24.60
CA ILE A 219 -19.65 -9.32 -23.64
C ILE A 219 -20.94 -9.94 -24.16
N CYS A 220 -21.05 -11.27 -24.03
CA CYS A 220 -22.29 -12.00 -24.26
C CYS A 220 -23.11 -11.99 -22.96
N GLN A 221 -24.27 -11.34 -22.97
CA GLN A 221 -25.21 -11.31 -21.85
C GLN A 221 -26.65 -11.51 -22.32
N ASN A 222 -27.38 -12.39 -21.64
CA ASN A 222 -28.74 -12.82 -21.96
C ASN A 222 -28.92 -13.16 -23.43
N GLY A 223 -27.97 -13.93 -23.99
CA GLY A 223 -27.99 -14.30 -25.40
C GLY A 223 -27.88 -13.12 -26.36
N SER A 224 -27.37 -11.97 -25.92
CA SER A 224 -27.11 -10.79 -26.73
C SER A 224 -25.68 -10.28 -26.52
N THR A 225 -25.07 -9.70 -27.54
CA THR A 225 -23.73 -9.13 -27.47
C THR A 225 -23.80 -7.61 -27.31
N SER A 226 -23.02 -7.07 -26.38
CA SER A 226 -22.77 -5.62 -26.24
C SER A 226 -21.27 -5.35 -26.25
N CYS A 227 -20.82 -4.40 -27.08
CA CYS A 227 -19.41 -4.04 -27.20
C CYS A 227 -19.17 -2.56 -26.90
N SER A 228 -18.08 -2.28 -26.20
CA SER A 228 -17.64 -0.91 -25.93
C SER A 228 -16.14 -0.79 -25.94
N ARG A 229 -15.65 0.37 -26.39
CA ARG A 229 -14.23 0.72 -26.33
C ARG A 229 -13.79 0.96 -24.89
N GLU A 230 -12.64 0.42 -24.51
CA GLU A 230 -11.96 0.70 -23.26
C GLU A 230 -11.66 2.21 -23.18
N LEU A 231 -11.94 2.79 -22.02
CA LEU A 231 -11.80 4.20 -21.77
C LEU A 231 -10.54 4.43 -20.94
N CYS A 232 -9.68 5.34 -21.41
CA CYS A 232 -8.41 5.61 -20.75
C CYS A 232 -8.49 6.87 -19.89
N PRO A 233 -7.99 6.82 -18.64
CA PRO A 233 -7.94 8.00 -17.79
C PRO A 233 -6.87 8.97 -18.30
N VAL A 234 -7.10 10.26 -18.06
CA VAL A 234 -6.06 11.28 -18.22
C VAL A 234 -5.03 11.10 -17.10
N LEU A 235 -3.78 10.90 -17.49
CA LEU A 235 -2.69 10.64 -16.56
C LEU A 235 -2.08 11.94 -16.02
N ASN A 236 -1.72 11.92 -14.74
CA ASN A 236 -1.07 13.04 -14.05
C ASN A 236 0.45 13.10 -14.31
N CYS A 237 1.04 12.12 -14.98
CA CYS A 237 2.43 12.20 -15.44
C CYS A 237 2.52 12.94 -16.79
N ILE A 238 3.67 13.58 -17.02
CA ILE A 238 4.01 14.16 -18.31
C ILE A 238 4.25 13.08 -19.37
N GLN A 239 4.10 13.44 -20.64
CA GLN A 239 4.05 12.50 -21.78
C GLN A 239 5.29 11.59 -21.92
N ASP A 240 6.49 12.09 -21.65
CA ASP A 240 7.76 11.34 -21.65
C ASP A 240 7.82 10.23 -20.58
N GLN A 241 7.04 10.42 -19.51
CA GLN A 241 6.89 9.46 -18.42
C GLN A 241 5.72 8.49 -18.66
N GLN A 242 5.00 8.61 -19.79
CA GLN A 242 3.97 7.65 -20.16
C GLN A 242 4.58 6.50 -20.97
N TYR A 243 3.99 5.32 -20.85
CA TYR A 243 4.30 4.15 -21.67
C TYR A 243 3.05 3.30 -21.86
N TYR A 244 3.02 2.51 -22.94
CA TYR A 244 1.96 1.53 -23.17
C TYR A 244 2.45 0.14 -22.79
N PRO A 245 1.91 -0.48 -21.73
CA PRO A 245 2.13 -1.90 -21.48
C PRO A 245 1.74 -2.76 -22.69
N ILE A 246 2.49 -3.84 -22.95
CA ILE A 246 2.21 -4.76 -24.05
C ILE A 246 0.82 -5.37 -23.88
N GLY A 247 0.01 -5.32 -24.94
CA GLY A 247 -1.36 -5.84 -24.94
C GLY A 247 -2.38 -4.97 -24.19
N SER A 248 -2.01 -3.76 -23.76
CA SER A 248 -2.93 -2.82 -23.12
C SER A 248 -3.30 -1.66 -24.04
N CYS A 249 -4.51 -1.15 -23.85
CA CYS A 249 -5.04 -0.02 -24.64
C CYS A 249 -4.80 1.34 -24.02
N CYS A 250 -4.50 1.38 -22.73
CA CYS A 250 -4.30 2.63 -22.01
C CYS A 250 -2.85 2.83 -21.60
N PRO A 251 -2.33 4.07 -21.71
CA PRO A 251 -1.00 4.38 -21.22
C PRO A 251 -0.97 4.28 -19.69
N ARG A 252 0.23 4.11 -19.15
CA ARG A 252 0.53 4.16 -17.71
C ARG A 252 1.71 5.08 -17.45
N CYS A 253 1.79 5.59 -16.23
CA CYS A 253 2.94 6.37 -15.79
C CYS A 253 4.10 5.47 -15.36
N LYS A 254 5.33 5.88 -15.71
CA LYS A 254 6.56 5.32 -15.17
C LYS A 254 6.77 5.83 -13.75
N GLY A 255 6.84 4.90 -12.80
CA GLY A 255 7.12 5.19 -11.40
C GLY A 255 6.10 6.09 -10.70
N SER A 256 6.47 6.48 -9.48
CA SER A 256 5.60 7.22 -8.55
C SER A 256 6.34 8.42 -7.97
N ARG A 257 5.58 9.44 -7.56
CA ARG A 257 6.09 10.65 -6.90
C ARG A 257 5.28 10.93 -5.64
N HIS A 258 5.97 11.26 -4.57
CA HIS A 258 5.32 11.77 -3.37
C HIS A 258 5.02 13.25 -3.54
N ILE A 259 3.82 13.66 -3.16
CA ILE A 259 3.39 15.05 -3.25
C ILE A 259 2.69 15.50 -1.98
N TYR A 260 2.86 16.79 -1.70
CA TYR A 260 1.98 17.52 -0.81
C TYR A 260 0.80 18.08 -1.63
N PRO A 261 -0.45 17.89 -1.19
CA PRO A 261 -1.59 18.54 -1.83
C PRO A 261 -1.38 20.06 -1.83
N PRO A 262 -1.55 20.74 -2.98
CA PRO A 262 -1.46 22.19 -2.98
C PRO A 262 -2.60 22.79 -2.12
N PRO A 263 -2.33 23.90 -1.41
CA PRO A 263 -3.30 24.51 -0.50
C PRO A 263 -4.49 25.09 -1.26
N GLY A 264 -5.60 25.29 -0.54
CA GLY A 264 -6.79 25.97 -1.08
C GLY A 264 -7.58 25.15 -2.10
N GLY A 265 -7.52 23.82 -2.04
CA GLY A 265 -8.28 22.93 -2.93
C GLY A 265 -7.82 22.94 -4.38
N LYS A 266 -6.65 23.53 -4.67
CA LYS A 266 -6.04 23.51 -6.00
C LYS A 266 -5.72 22.07 -6.42
N CYS A 267 -5.64 21.83 -7.73
CA CYS A 267 -5.24 20.53 -8.25
C CYS A 267 -3.86 20.61 -8.90
N LEU A 268 -3.12 19.51 -8.83
CA LEU A 268 -1.80 19.39 -9.46
C LEU A 268 -1.98 18.44 -10.63
N TYR A 269 -1.78 18.96 -11.84
CA TYR A 269 -1.84 18.20 -13.08
C TYR A 269 -0.49 18.31 -13.78
N GLN A 270 0.14 17.16 -14.05
CA GLN A 270 1.50 17.09 -14.59
C GLN A 270 2.49 17.84 -13.69
N ARG A 271 2.94 19.02 -14.11
CA ARG A 271 3.88 19.87 -13.36
C ARG A 271 3.30 21.25 -13.03
N ARG A 272 1.97 21.43 -13.18
CA ARG A 272 1.31 22.72 -13.00
C ARG A 272 0.19 22.62 -11.97
N VAL A 273 0.07 23.67 -11.17
CA VAL A 273 -1.01 23.83 -10.20
C VAL A 273 -2.14 24.60 -10.88
N HIS A 274 -3.34 24.06 -10.81
CA HIS A 274 -4.54 24.65 -11.36
C HIS A 274 -5.54 24.94 -10.24
N ASP A 275 -6.38 25.95 -10.47
CA ASP A 275 -7.42 26.31 -9.52
C ASP A 275 -8.54 25.26 -9.47
N ASN A 276 -9.22 25.18 -8.32
CA ASN A 276 -10.33 24.25 -8.14
C ASN A 276 -11.43 24.51 -9.20
N GLY A 277 -11.94 23.43 -9.80
CA GLY A 277 -12.96 23.51 -10.86
C GLY A 277 -12.44 23.87 -12.25
N SER A 278 -11.12 24.06 -12.44
CA SER A 278 -10.56 24.28 -13.77
C SER A 278 -10.83 23.07 -14.68
N THR A 279 -11.38 23.31 -15.87
CA THR A 279 -11.53 22.27 -16.89
C THR A 279 -10.35 22.36 -17.85
N LEU A 280 -9.64 21.24 -18.01
CA LEU A 280 -8.55 21.10 -18.95
C LEU A 280 -9.00 20.17 -20.07
N SER A 281 -8.71 20.55 -21.31
CA SER A 281 -8.90 19.69 -22.49
C SER A 281 -7.53 19.32 -23.05
N PRO A 282 -6.75 18.48 -22.36
CA PRO A 282 -5.40 18.13 -22.77
C PRO A 282 -5.38 17.35 -24.08
N ASP A 283 -6.49 16.71 -24.48
CA ASP A 283 -6.76 16.20 -25.82
C ASP A 283 -8.27 16.00 -26.02
N ILE A 284 -8.74 15.95 -27.27
CA ILE A 284 -10.05 15.37 -27.61
C ILE A 284 -9.92 13.88 -27.28
N CYS A 285 -10.55 13.43 -26.20
CA CYS A 285 -10.50 12.04 -25.79
C CYS A 285 -10.88 11.12 -26.96
N THR A 286 -9.90 10.30 -27.38
CA THR A 286 -9.94 9.25 -28.42
C THR A 286 -10.56 9.65 -29.76
N GLN A 287 -9.77 9.74 -30.83
CA GLN A 287 -10.25 9.30 -32.15
C GLN A 287 -10.06 7.78 -32.24
#